data_AF-A0A151JC37-F1
#
_entry.id   AF-A0A151JC37-F1
#
_cell.length_a   1.000
_cell.length_b   1.000
_cell.length_c   1.000
_cell.angle_alpha   90.00
_cell.angle_beta   90.00
_cell.angle_gamma   90.00
#
_symmetry.space_group_name_H-M   'P 1'
#
loop_
_entity.id
_entity.type
_entity.pdbx_description
1 polymer ?
#
loop_
_entity_poly.entity_id
_entity_poly.type
_entity_poly.pdbx_seq_one_letter_code
_entity_poly.pdbx_strand_id
1 'polypeptide(L)'
;MLGGIFCRWKQVVAYEFTPDGFDGRRLKIIIEENIARAENIGLRVHSVTSDMGSMNQAMWKAFSNIGVHRDSSIHNSIPHPIDCNRKLFFFADGPHLLKKLRAAIIANKQILLPEEFTEIYQLSSRIVKFSHFQNLVNEQENMDYKIAPKLNNEVITMTRFNKMKVNKAANMFSRDVSGALNFLSEERNNDEYRTTATFVEIMAKWFNIITSRHAILALGKNPKNEEMY
;
A
#
# COMPACT_ATOMS: atom_id res chain seq x y z
N MET A 1 -11.28 -4.85 16.74
CA MET A 1 -10.12 -5.34 17.52
C MET A 1 -9.28 -4.14 17.89
N LEU A 2 -8.75 -4.08 19.12
CA LEU A 2 -7.72 -3.12 19.50
C LEU A 2 -6.34 -3.78 19.36
N GLY A 3 -5.35 -3.00 18.94
CA GLY A 3 -3.96 -3.44 18.83
C GLY A 3 -3.03 -2.39 19.42
N GLY A 4 -2.08 -2.82 20.23
CA GLY A 4 -1.10 -1.90 20.81
C GLY A 4 -0.09 -1.39 19.78
N ILE A 5 0.17 -0.08 19.80
CA ILE A 5 1.15 0.58 18.91
C ILE A 5 2.57 0.45 19.47
N PHE A 6 2.75 0.79 20.76
CA PHE A 6 4.06 0.72 21.43
C PHE A 6 4.42 -0.68 21.91
N CYS A 7 3.43 -1.40 22.46
CA CYS A 7 3.60 -2.75 22.98
C CYS A 7 2.74 -3.72 22.16
N ARG A 8 3.28 -4.90 21.87
CA ARG A 8 2.57 -5.89 21.06
C ARG A 8 1.50 -6.62 21.87
N TRP A 9 0.25 -6.19 21.72
CA TRP A 9 -0.92 -6.90 22.21
C TRP A 9 -2.09 -6.71 21.24
N LYS A 10 -3.09 -7.61 21.31
CA LYS A 10 -4.30 -7.57 20.51
C LYS A 10 -5.49 -8.08 21.32
N GLN A 11 -6.63 -7.42 21.20
CA GLN A 11 -7.86 -7.85 21.86
C GLN A 11 -9.08 -7.60 20.98
N VAL A 12 -9.92 -8.64 20.83
CA VAL A 12 -11.22 -8.50 20.18
C VAL A 12 -12.15 -7.79 21.17
N VAL A 13 -12.71 -6.66 20.75
CA VAL A 13 -13.58 -5.80 21.59
C VAL A 13 -15.00 -5.65 21.05
N ALA A 14 -15.22 -6.07 19.81
CA ALA A 14 -16.51 -6.04 19.14
C ALA A 14 -16.64 -7.27 18.24
N TYR A 15 -17.81 -7.87 18.24
CA TYR A 15 -18.19 -9.00 17.41
C TYR A 15 -19.69 -8.89 17.13
N GLU A 16 -20.06 -8.78 15.86
CA GLU A 16 -21.45 -8.60 15.43
C GLU A 16 -21.74 -9.50 14.24
N PHE A 17 -22.93 -10.09 14.23
CA PHE A 17 -23.47 -10.77 13.07
C PHE A 17 -24.11 -9.75 12.14
N THR A 18 -23.64 -9.68 10.91
CA THR A 18 -24.22 -8.82 9.88
C THR A 18 -25.17 -9.63 8.99
N PRO A 19 -26.38 -9.14 8.69
CA PRO A 19 -27.23 -9.75 7.67
C PRO A 19 -26.61 -9.58 6.27
N ASP A 20 -27.19 -10.23 5.26
CA ASP A 20 -26.68 -10.22 3.87
C ASP A 20 -26.49 -8.80 3.27
N GLY A 21 -27.18 -7.81 3.83
CA GLY A 21 -26.96 -6.39 3.54
C GLY A 21 -26.74 -5.57 4.81
N PHE A 22 -25.61 -4.88 4.91
CA PHE A 22 -25.28 -4.02 6.04
C PHE A 22 -24.88 -2.61 5.56
N ASP A 23 -25.53 -1.57 6.09
CA ASP A 23 -25.14 -0.19 5.82
C ASP A 23 -23.83 0.13 6.57
N GLY A 24 -22.73 0.22 5.81
CA GLY A 24 -21.41 0.54 6.35
C GLY A 24 -21.33 1.86 7.13
N ARG A 25 -22.29 2.79 6.95
CA ARG A 25 -22.36 4.02 7.77
C ARG A 25 -22.60 3.71 9.25
N ARG A 26 -23.28 2.60 9.57
CA ARG A 26 -23.50 2.17 10.96
C ARG A 26 -22.21 1.79 11.68
N LEU A 27 -21.15 1.41 10.94
CA LEU A 27 -19.83 1.15 11.54
C LEU A 27 -19.27 2.39 12.26
N LYS A 28 -19.64 3.60 11.84
CA LYS A 28 -19.22 4.83 12.53
C LYS A 28 -19.61 4.80 14.01
N ILE A 29 -20.88 4.52 14.28
CA ILE A 29 -21.44 4.49 15.64
C ILE A 29 -20.71 3.42 16.48
N ILE A 30 -20.57 2.22 15.93
CA ILE A 30 -19.88 1.10 16.59
C ILE A 30 -18.42 1.48 16.89
N ILE A 31 -17.70 2.09 15.96
CA ILE A 31 -16.31 2.50 16.15
C ILE A 31 -16.21 3.62 17.19
N GLU A 32 -17.07 4.63 17.16
CA GLU A 32 -17.10 5.72 18.15
C GLU A 32 -17.39 5.19 19.56
N GLU A 33 -18.34 4.26 19.71
CA GLU A 33 -18.62 3.60 20.99
C GLU A 33 -17.43 2.80 21.51
N ASN A 34 -16.77 2.03 20.64
CA ASN A 34 -15.57 1.27 21.02
C ASN A 34 -14.41 2.20 21.42
N ILE A 35 -14.23 3.32 20.73
CA ILE A 35 -13.25 4.35 21.08
C ILE A 35 -13.57 4.93 22.47
N ALA A 36 -14.83 5.31 22.71
CA ALA A 36 -15.26 5.87 23.99
C ALA A 36 -15.00 4.89 25.16
N ARG A 37 -15.34 3.62 24.99
CA ARG A 37 -15.11 2.58 26.01
C ARG A 37 -13.62 2.35 26.26
N ALA A 38 -12.80 2.33 25.20
CA ALA A 38 -11.35 2.18 25.32
C ALA A 38 -10.71 3.37 26.06
N GLU A 39 -11.13 4.60 25.74
CA GLU A 39 -10.63 5.82 26.38
C GLU A 39 -11.05 5.90 27.85
N ASN A 40 -12.26 5.44 28.19
CA ASN A 40 -12.74 5.42 29.57
C ASN A 40 -11.92 4.51 30.51
N ILE A 41 -11.31 3.44 29.98
CA ILE A 41 -10.42 2.56 30.75
C ILE A 41 -8.94 3.01 30.71
N GLY A 42 -8.66 4.18 30.16
CA GLY A 42 -7.33 4.78 30.12
C GLY A 42 -6.48 4.43 28.88
N LEU A 43 -7.02 3.68 27.90
CA LEU A 43 -6.33 3.48 26.62
C LEU A 43 -6.43 4.75 25.76
N ARG A 44 -5.46 4.99 24.89
CA ARG A 44 -5.51 6.11 23.92
C ARG A 44 -5.62 5.58 22.51
N VAL A 45 -6.74 5.86 21.84
CA VAL A 45 -6.96 5.41 20.45
C VAL A 45 -6.46 6.48 19.49
N HIS A 46 -5.44 6.15 18.70
CA HIS A 46 -4.84 7.09 17.75
C HIS A 46 -5.32 6.91 16.32
N SER A 47 -5.77 5.71 15.95
CA SER A 47 -6.11 5.43 14.56
C SER A 47 -7.11 4.31 14.39
N VAL A 48 -7.85 4.38 13.27
CA VAL A 48 -8.71 3.32 12.74
C VAL A 48 -8.08 2.79 11.46
N THR A 49 -7.85 1.48 11.39
CA THR A 49 -7.31 0.81 10.20
C THR A 49 -8.34 -0.18 9.65
N SER A 50 -8.62 -0.11 8.36
CA SER A 50 -9.54 -1.03 7.69
C SER A 50 -9.08 -1.37 6.28
N ASP A 51 -9.64 -2.44 5.70
CA ASP A 51 -9.53 -2.64 4.26
C ASP A 51 -10.34 -1.58 3.48
N MET A 52 -10.32 -1.69 2.16
CA MET A 52 -11.05 -0.81 1.24
C MET A 52 -12.27 -1.48 0.60
N GLY A 53 -12.99 -2.30 1.37
CA GLY A 53 -14.32 -2.79 0.99
C GLY A 53 -15.36 -1.66 0.95
N SER A 54 -16.46 -1.87 0.22
CA SER A 54 -17.53 -0.88 0.07
C SER A 54 -18.10 -0.41 1.41
N MET A 55 -18.27 -1.32 2.37
CA MET A 55 -18.73 -1.00 3.72
C MET A 55 -17.77 -0.06 4.46
N ASN A 56 -16.47 -0.36 4.42
CA ASN A 56 -15.45 0.48 5.05
C ASN A 56 -15.33 1.85 4.38
N GLN A 57 -15.48 1.91 3.05
CA GLN A 57 -15.55 3.20 2.34
C GLN A 57 -16.80 4.01 2.72
N ALA A 58 -17.94 3.37 2.95
CA ALA A 58 -19.14 4.04 3.44
C ALA A 58 -18.94 4.58 4.87
N MET A 59 -18.26 3.83 5.73
CA MET A 59 -17.83 4.29 7.05
C MET A 59 -16.91 5.51 6.96
N TRP A 60 -15.89 5.48 6.11
CA TRP A 60 -14.97 6.60 5.89
C TRP A 60 -15.73 7.87 5.45
N LYS A 61 -16.71 7.71 4.56
CA LYS A 61 -17.58 8.82 4.16
C LYS A 61 -18.38 9.40 5.33
N ALA A 62 -18.87 8.55 6.24
CA ALA A 62 -19.61 8.98 7.43
C ALA A 62 -18.75 9.70 8.48
N PHE A 63 -17.45 9.42 8.54
CA PHE A 63 -16.45 10.10 9.40
C PHE A 63 -15.93 11.42 8.81
N SER A 64 -16.75 12.17 8.08
CA SER A 64 -16.38 13.44 7.41
C SER A 64 -15.65 13.28 6.08
N ASN A 65 -16.13 12.37 5.24
CA ASN A 65 -15.62 12.20 3.87
C ASN A 65 -14.12 11.88 3.79
N ILE A 66 -13.65 11.02 4.71
CA ILE A 66 -12.27 10.52 4.73
C ILE A 66 -11.93 9.87 3.39
N GLY A 67 -10.81 10.29 2.80
CA GLY A 67 -10.34 9.79 1.52
C GLY A 67 -9.49 10.80 0.75
N VAL A 68 -9.29 10.48 -0.52
CA VAL A 68 -8.62 11.31 -1.50
C VAL A 68 -9.53 11.41 -2.71
N HIS A 69 -9.87 12.63 -3.13
CA HIS A 69 -10.58 12.89 -4.38
C HIS A 69 -9.57 13.40 -5.42
N ARG A 70 -9.89 13.26 -6.71
CA ARG A 70 -8.98 13.60 -7.82
C ARG A 70 -8.43 15.02 -7.71
N ASP A 71 -9.26 15.94 -7.22
CA ASP A 71 -8.95 17.37 -7.15
C ASP A 71 -8.87 17.90 -5.70
N SER A 72 -8.72 17.01 -4.71
CA SER A 72 -8.67 17.40 -3.29
C SER A 72 -7.38 16.98 -2.60
N SER A 73 -6.98 17.76 -1.59
CA SER A 73 -5.96 17.32 -0.64
C SER A 73 -6.38 16.02 0.07
N ILE A 74 -5.38 15.27 0.53
CA ILE A 74 -5.60 14.07 1.35
C ILE A 74 -6.34 14.46 2.63
N HIS A 75 -7.48 13.83 2.89
CA HIS A 75 -8.22 13.98 4.14
C HIS A 75 -8.29 12.63 4.87
N ASN A 76 -7.35 12.41 5.81
CA ASN A 76 -7.18 11.12 6.49
C ASN A 76 -7.31 11.22 8.02
N SER A 77 -7.81 12.33 8.56
CA SER A 77 -7.96 12.50 10.01
C SER A 77 -9.10 13.44 10.37
N ILE A 78 -9.70 13.21 11.53
CA ILE A 78 -10.68 14.10 12.16
C ILE A 78 -10.22 14.51 13.56
N PRO A 79 -10.80 15.57 14.17
CA PRO A 79 -10.72 15.78 15.60
C PRO A 79 -11.18 14.53 16.35
N HIS A 80 -10.42 14.10 17.36
CA HIS A 80 -10.71 12.87 18.07
C HIS A 80 -12.03 13.01 18.87
N PRO A 81 -12.95 12.02 18.81
CA PRO A 81 -14.32 12.17 19.30
C PRO A 81 -14.42 12.35 20.83
N ILE A 82 -13.39 11.94 21.58
CA ILE A 82 -13.33 12.07 23.05
C ILE A 82 -12.49 13.27 23.50
N ASP A 83 -11.60 13.77 22.64
CA ASP A 83 -10.63 14.82 23.00
C ASP A 83 -10.28 15.63 21.75
N CYS A 84 -10.91 16.78 21.58
CA CYS A 84 -10.78 17.60 20.38
C CYS A 84 -9.37 18.13 20.13
N ASN A 85 -8.46 18.08 21.11
CA ASN A 85 -7.06 18.48 20.95
C ASN A 85 -6.22 17.40 20.25
N ARG A 86 -6.73 16.17 20.16
CA ARG A 86 -6.08 15.07 19.44
C ARG A 86 -6.74 14.83 18.09
N LYS A 87 -6.00 14.17 17.20
CA LYS A 87 -6.53 13.67 15.93
C LYS A 87 -6.76 12.18 16.00
N LEU A 88 -7.83 11.72 15.35
CA LEU A 88 -8.04 10.32 15.01
C LEU A 88 -7.69 10.12 13.54
N PHE A 89 -6.69 9.27 13.27
CA PHE A 89 -6.22 8.99 11.91
C PHE A 89 -6.91 7.76 11.30
N PHE A 90 -7.12 7.78 9.99
CA PHE A 90 -7.67 6.66 9.24
C PHE A 90 -6.62 6.11 8.28
N PHE A 91 -6.35 4.82 8.38
CA PHE A 91 -5.41 4.12 7.52
C PHE A 91 -6.10 3.02 6.71
N ALA A 92 -5.78 2.96 5.42
CA ALA A 92 -6.08 1.80 4.60
C ALA A 92 -5.06 0.69 4.88
N ASP A 93 -5.50 -0.56 4.83
CA ASP A 93 -4.58 -1.69 4.93
C ASP A 93 -3.60 -1.73 3.74
N GLY A 94 -2.31 -1.57 4.05
CA GLY A 94 -1.21 -1.49 3.09
C GLY A 94 -1.04 -2.74 2.21
N PRO A 95 -1.00 -3.96 2.78
CA PRO A 95 -1.06 -5.21 2.02
C PRO A 95 -2.24 -5.30 1.03
N HIS A 96 -3.43 -4.87 1.43
CA HIS A 96 -4.57 -4.81 0.51
C HIS A 96 -4.38 -3.77 -0.61
N LEU A 97 -3.81 -2.60 -0.32
CA LEU A 97 -3.47 -1.58 -1.32
C LEU A 97 -2.51 -2.13 -2.38
N LEU A 98 -1.41 -2.77 -1.99
CA LEU A 98 -0.43 -3.32 -2.94
C LEU A 98 -1.06 -4.40 -3.85
N LYS A 99 -1.93 -5.25 -3.29
CA LYS A 99 -2.70 -6.23 -4.08
C LYS A 99 -3.63 -5.56 -5.09
N LYS A 100 -4.34 -4.50 -4.69
CA LYS A 100 -5.20 -3.75 -5.61
C LYS A 100 -4.38 -3.06 -6.70
N LEU A 101 -3.21 -2.53 -6.38
CA LEU A 101 -2.30 -1.95 -7.37
C LEU A 101 -1.85 -2.98 -8.41
N ARG A 102 -1.42 -4.16 -7.97
CA ARG A 102 -1.09 -5.29 -8.87
C ARG A 102 -2.28 -5.66 -9.76
N ALA A 103 -3.48 -5.75 -9.18
CA ALA A 103 -4.68 -6.05 -9.96
C ALA A 103 -5.00 -4.94 -10.99
N ALA A 104 -4.83 -3.68 -10.63
CA ALA A 104 -5.08 -2.54 -11.50
C ALA A 104 -4.14 -2.52 -12.70
N ILE A 105 -2.82 -2.68 -12.52
CA ILE A 105 -1.87 -2.67 -13.64
C ILE A 105 -2.07 -3.88 -14.57
N ILE A 106 -2.41 -5.06 -14.04
CA ILE A 106 -2.67 -6.26 -14.86
C ILE A 106 -3.96 -6.10 -15.69
N ALA A 107 -5.00 -5.50 -15.10
CA ALA A 107 -6.29 -5.29 -15.78
C ALA A 107 -6.20 -4.17 -16.83
N ASN A 108 -5.66 -3.01 -16.44
CA ASN A 108 -5.64 -1.81 -17.27
C ASN A 108 -4.46 -1.78 -18.26
N LYS A 109 -3.47 -2.67 -18.09
CA LYS A 109 -2.22 -2.77 -18.87
C LYS A 109 -1.27 -1.57 -18.72
N GLN A 110 -1.75 -0.44 -18.23
CA GLN A 110 -0.94 0.75 -18.01
C GLN A 110 -1.47 1.59 -16.84
N ILE A 111 -0.57 2.38 -16.26
CA ILE A 111 -0.87 3.42 -15.27
C ILE A 111 -0.28 4.73 -15.78
N LEU A 112 -1.10 5.78 -15.84
CA LEU A 112 -0.64 7.14 -16.13
C LEU A 112 -0.22 7.82 -14.83
N LEU A 113 1.00 8.35 -14.82
CA LEU A 113 1.57 9.07 -13.69
C LEU A 113 1.29 10.59 -13.78
N PRO A 114 1.22 11.28 -12.63
CA PRO A 114 1.23 12.74 -12.58
C PRO A 114 2.46 13.32 -13.28
N GLU A 115 2.36 14.57 -13.74
CA GLU A 115 3.43 15.22 -14.51
C GLU A 115 4.63 15.55 -13.62
N GLU A 116 4.31 15.99 -12.41
CA GLU A 116 5.26 16.32 -11.36
C GLU A 116 6.14 15.12 -11.02
N PHE A 117 5.59 13.90 -11.14
CA PHE A 117 6.36 12.67 -10.91
C PHE A 117 7.45 12.51 -11.97
N THR A 118 7.13 12.75 -13.25
CA THR A 118 8.13 12.63 -14.32
C THR A 118 9.19 13.73 -14.27
N GLU A 119 8.83 14.92 -13.80
CA GLU A 119 9.78 16.02 -13.59
C GLU A 119 10.76 15.71 -12.45
N ILE A 120 10.25 15.29 -11.28
CA ILE A 120 11.07 14.99 -10.09
C ILE A 120 12.10 13.89 -10.39
N TYR A 121 11.69 12.87 -11.12
CA TYR A 121 12.55 11.71 -11.42
C TYR A 121 13.22 11.77 -12.80
N GLN A 122 13.06 12.87 -13.54
CA GLN A 122 13.62 13.09 -14.88
C GLN A 122 13.35 11.93 -15.85
N LEU A 123 12.08 11.56 -15.96
CA LEU A 123 11.62 10.41 -16.75
C LEU A 123 11.13 10.85 -18.13
N SER A 124 11.46 10.08 -19.17
CA SER A 124 11.06 10.34 -20.55
C SER A 124 9.59 10.03 -20.84
N SER A 125 8.93 9.25 -19.98
CA SER A 125 7.54 8.82 -20.15
C SER A 125 6.77 8.87 -18.83
N ARG A 126 5.48 9.20 -18.93
CA ARG A 126 4.50 9.19 -17.82
C ARG A 126 3.77 7.86 -17.66
N ILE A 127 4.09 6.86 -18.48
CA ILE A 127 3.31 5.63 -18.57
C ILE A 127 4.09 4.45 -17.98
N VAL A 128 3.53 3.85 -16.94
CA VAL A 128 3.98 2.55 -16.43
C VAL A 128 3.28 1.47 -17.22
N LYS A 129 4.02 0.68 -18.01
CA LYS A 129 3.45 -0.37 -18.86
C LYS A 129 3.55 -1.75 -18.22
N PHE A 130 2.47 -2.51 -18.26
CA PHE A 130 2.44 -3.91 -17.84
C PHE A 130 3.30 -4.80 -18.75
N SER A 131 3.40 -4.46 -20.04
CA SER A 131 4.25 -5.18 -21.01
C SER A 131 5.71 -5.24 -20.59
N HIS A 132 6.24 -4.24 -19.86
CA HIS A 132 7.61 -4.27 -19.35
C HIS A 132 7.84 -5.45 -18.38
N PHE A 133 6.83 -5.79 -17.56
CA PHE A 133 6.90 -6.96 -16.69
C PHE A 133 6.80 -8.27 -17.49
N GLN A 134 5.97 -8.31 -18.53
CA GLN A 134 5.84 -9.49 -19.39
C GLN A 134 7.14 -9.75 -20.14
N ASN A 135 7.74 -8.70 -20.70
CA ASN A 135 9.03 -8.77 -21.39
C ASN A 135 10.09 -9.31 -20.42
N LEU A 136 10.21 -8.75 -19.22
CA LEU A 136 11.17 -9.24 -18.23
C LEU A 136 10.95 -10.72 -17.87
N VAL A 137 9.70 -11.17 -17.70
CA VAL A 137 9.39 -12.59 -17.45
C VAL A 137 9.83 -13.48 -18.60
N ASN A 138 9.55 -13.09 -19.85
CA ASN A 138 9.90 -13.86 -21.05
C ASN A 138 11.42 -13.94 -21.25
N GLU A 139 12.13 -12.82 -21.05
CA GLU A 139 13.59 -12.77 -21.21
C GLU A 139 14.28 -13.71 -20.21
N GLN A 140 13.85 -13.70 -18.95
CA GLN A 140 14.46 -14.53 -17.92
C GLN A 140 13.92 -15.97 -17.88
N GLU A 141 12.99 -16.37 -18.77
CA GLU A 141 12.37 -17.69 -18.73
C GLU A 141 13.40 -18.80 -18.98
N ASN A 142 14.28 -18.58 -19.96
CA ASN A 142 15.32 -19.52 -20.40
C ASN A 142 16.72 -19.23 -19.84
N MET A 143 16.83 -18.27 -18.91
CA MET A 143 18.10 -17.97 -18.25
C MET A 143 18.33 -18.92 -17.06
N ASP A 144 19.53 -19.49 -16.97
CA ASP A 144 19.97 -20.25 -15.79
C ASP A 144 20.00 -19.35 -14.55
N TYR A 145 20.46 -18.11 -14.72
CA TYR A 145 20.53 -17.09 -13.68
C TYR A 145 19.54 -15.97 -13.96
N LYS A 146 18.40 -16.02 -13.29
CA LYS A 146 17.33 -15.01 -13.44
C LYS A 146 17.66 -13.76 -12.63
N ILE A 147 17.55 -12.59 -13.25
CA ILE A 147 17.80 -11.28 -12.60
C ILE A 147 16.74 -10.99 -11.53
N ALA A 148 15.47 -11.30 -11.81
CA ALA A 148 14.36 -11.14 -10.88
C ALA A 148 13.63 -12.48 -10.66
N PRO A 149 14.22 -13.49 -9.99
CA PRO A 149 13.74 -14.87 -9.98
C PRO A 149 12.34 -15.05 -9.37
N LYS A 150 11.91 -14.11 -8.53
CA LYS A 150 10.58 -14.11 -7.89
C LYS A 150 9.47 -13.58 -8.79
N LEU A 151 9.81 -12.92 -9.90
CA LEU A 151 8.87 -12.49 -10.93
C LEU A 151 8.71 -13.62 -11.94
N ASN A 152 7.51 -14.17 -12.07
CA ASN A 152 7.22 -15.27 -12.99
C ASN A 152 5.79 -15.17 -13.52
N ASN A 153 5.42 -16.06 -14.45
CA ASN A 153 4.10 -16.08 -15.07
C ASN A 153 2.95 -16.12 -14.04
N GLU A 154 3.10 -16.80 -12.90
CA GLU A 154 2.09 -16.78 -11.84
C GLU A 154 1.97 -15.44 -11.12
N VAL A 155 3.05 -14.64 -11.07
CA VAL A 155 3.06 -13.28 -10.51
C VAL A 155 2.35 -12.31 -11.44
N ILE A 156 2.55 -12.42 -12.75
CA ILE A 156 1.91 -11.50 -13.71
C ILE A 156 0.50 -11.94 -14.13
N THR A 157 0.10 -13.17 -13.79
CA THR A 157 -1.25 -13.70 -14.06
C THR A 157 -2.18 -13.56 -12.86
N MET A 158 -3.41 -13.10 -13.11
CA MET A 158 -4.44 -12.94 -12.09
C MET A 158 -5.45 -14.09 -12.13
N THR A 159 -5.31 -15.06 -11.21
CA THR A 159 -6.32 -16.11 -10.98
C THR A 159 -7.13 -15.81 -9.71
N ARG A 160 -8.30 -16.45 -9.54
CA ARG A 160 -9.14 -16.30 -8.34
C ARG A 160 -8.35 -16.47 -7.04
N PHE A 161 -7.49 -17.49 -6.95
CA PHE A 161 -6.66 -17.76 -5.78
C PHE A 161 -5.45 -16.83 -5.66
N ASN A 162 -4.79 -16.48 -6.78
CA ASN A 162 -3.59 -15.64 -6.75
C ASN A 162 -3.88 -14.15 -6.48
N LYS A 163 -5.12 -13.70 -6.66
CA LYS A 163 -5.57 -12.34 -6.35
C LYS A 163 -5.44 -12.00 -4.86
N MET A 164 -5.59 -13.00 -3.98
CA MET A 164 -5.55 -12.79 -2.53
C MET A 164 -4.15 -12.80 -1.93
N LYS A 165 -3.15 -13.30 -2.69
CA LYS A 165 -1.77 -13.51 -2.24
C LYS A 165 -0.96 -12.21 -2.26
N VAL A 166 -0.64 -11.69 -1.07
CA VAL A 166 0.16 -10.46 -0.90
C VAL A 166 1.59 -10.65 -1.39
N ASN A 167 2.19 -11.82 -1.15
CA ASN A 167 3.57 -12.11 -1.58
C ASN A 167 3.76 -11.96 -3.10
N LYS A 168 2.76 -12.33 -3.91
CA LYS A 168 2.81 -12.15 -5.36
C LYS A 168 2.84 -10.66 -5.73
N ALA A 169 2.09 -9.80 -5.03
CA ALA A 169 2.17 -8.36 -5.24
C ALA A 169 3.53 -7.78 -4.80
N ALA A 170 4.05 -8.22 -3.65
CA ALA A 170 5.37 -7.82 -3.17
C ALA A 170 6.51 -8.28 -4.10
N ASN A 171 6.41 -9.47 -4.69
CA ASN A 171 7.38 -9.96 -5.67
C ASN A 171 7.38 -9.11 -6.94
N MET A 172 6.20 -8.69 -7.42
CA MET A 172 6.08 -7.82 -8.60
C MET A 172 6.65 -6.42 -8.34
N PHE A 173 6.34 -5.84 -7.18
CA PHE A 173 6.81 -4.52 -6.77
C PHE A 173 8.02 -4.63 -5.83
N SER A 174 9.12 -5.16 -6.35
CA SER A 174 10.36 -5.40 -5.60
C SER A 174 11.55 -4.63 -6.17
N ARG A 175 12.58 -4.43 -5.35
CA ARG A 175 13.83 -3.81 -5.78
C ARG A 175 14.52 -4.61 -6.90
N ASP A 176 14.48 -5.95 -6.83
CA ASP A 176 15.04 -6.82 -7.86
C ASP A 176 14.38 -6.57 -9.23
N VAL A 177 13.04 -6.42 -9.26
CA VAL A 177 12.32 -6.10 -10.49
C VAL A 177 12.64 -4.70 -11.00
N SER A 178 12.75 -3.71 -10.11
CA SER A 178 13.20 -2.37 -10.50
C SER A 178 14.60 -2.39 -11.13
N GLY A 179 15.56 -3.04 -10.49
CA GLY A 179 16.92 -3.19 -11.01
C GLY A 179 16.97 -3.90 -12.36
N ALA A 180 16.21 -4.99 -12.51
CA ALA A 180 16.13 -5.72 -13.77
C ALA A 180 15.51 -4.88 -14.91
N LEU A 181 14.52 -4.04 -14.61
CA LEU A 181 13.93 -3.15 -15.60
C LEU A 181 14.88 -2.01 -15.99
N ASN A 182 15.66 -1.47 -15.05
CA ASN A 182 16.71 -0.49 -15.38
C ASN A 182 17.78 -1.12 -16.28
N PHE A 183 18.22 -2.34 -15.97
CA PHE A 183 19.13 -3.09 -16.84
C PHE A 183 18.57 -3.26 -18.26
N LEU A 184 17.30 -3.65 -18.41
CA LEU A 184 16.66 -3.75 -19.72
C LEU A 184 16.51 -2.40 -20.43
N SER A 185 16.38 -1.30 -19.69
CA SER A 185 16.35 0.06 -20.23
C SER A 185 17.66 0.39 -20.95
N GLU A 186 18.79 0.10 -20.30
CA GLU A 186 20.14 0.34 -20.83
C GLU A 186 20.44 -0.58 -22.03
N GLU A 187 20.23 -1.89 -21.88
CA GLU A 187 20.50 -2.88 -22.94
C GLU A 187 19.70 -2.64 -24.22
N ARG A 188 18.48 -2.11 -24.12
CA ARG A 188 17.59 -1.86 -25.26
C ARG A 188 17.59 -0.42 -25.74
N ASN A 189 18.32 0.47 -25.07
CA ASN A 189 18.25 1.91 -25.30
C ASN A 189 16.79 2.42 -25.33
N ASN A 190 15.97 1.95 -24.36
CA ASN A 190 14.56 2.30 -24.25
C ASN A 190 14.23 2.80 -22.84
N ASP A 191 14.25 4.12 -22.69
CA ASP A 191 14.00 4.81 -21.43
C ASP A 191 12.59 4.62 -20.84
N GLU A 192 11.61 4.11 -21.61
CA GLU A 192 10.29 3.81 -21.03
C GLU A 192 10.37 2.73 -19.93
N TYR A 193 11.36 1.83 -20.01
CA TYR A 193 11.61 0.84 -18.96
C TYR A 193 12.02 1.51 -17.64
N ARG A 194 12.81 2.58 -17.71
CA ARG A 194 13.23 3.38 -16.55
C ARG A 194 12.05 4.00 -15.81
N THR A 195 11.00 4.43 -16.53
CA THR A 195 9.75 4.90 -15.90
C THR A 195 9.11 3.80 -15.06
N THR A 196 8.92 2.59 -15.62
CA THR A 196 8.35 1.46 -14.85
C THR A 196 9.27 1.05 -13.70
N ALA A 197 10.59 1.03 -13.91
CA ALA A 197 11.58 0.68 -12.89
C ALA A 197 11.53 1.63 -11.69
N THR A 198 11.48 2.94 -11.94
CA THR A 198 11.40 3.98 -10.91
C THR A 198 10.10 3.88 -10.12
N PHE A 199 8.97 3.68 -10.82
CA PHE A 199 7.67 3.45 -10.17
C PHE A 199 7.71 2.22 -9.25
N VAL A 200 8.26 1.09 -9.75
CA VAL A 200 8.41 -0.14 -8.97
C VAL A 200 9.28 0.07 -7.74
N GLU A 201 10.38 0.83 -7.86
CA GLU A 201 11.27 1.13 -6.75
C GLU A 201 10.56 1.88 -5.62
N ILE A 202 9.78 2.90 -5.99
CA ILE A 202 9.04 3.73 -5.03
C ILE A 202 7.95 2.90 -4.35
N MET A 203 7.23 2.06 -5.10
CA MET A 203 6.24 1.15 -4.52
C MET A 203 6.89 0.13 -3.57
N ALA A 204 8.07 -0.40 -3.91
CA ALA A 204 8.82 -1.30 -3.05
C ALA A 204 9.27 -0.60 -1.76
N LYS A 205 9.82 0.62 -1.87
CA LYS A 205 10.23 1.46 -0.73
C LYS A 205 9.04 1.77 0.17
N TRP A 206 7.94 2.26 -0.39
CA TRP A 206 6.70 2.53 0.33
C TRP A 206 6.22 1.29 1.09
N PHE A 207 6.12 0.14 0.41
CA PHE A 207 5.62 -1.09 1.02
C PHE A 207 6.51 -1.59 2.16
N ASN A 208 7.84 -1.44 2.03
CA ASN A 208 8.78 -1.78 3.11
C ASN A 208 8.60 -0.88 4.34
N ILE A 209 8.32 0.42 4.14
CA ILE A 209 8.08 1.36 5.25
C ILE A 209 6.78 1.01 5.98
N ILE A 210 5.67 0.87 5.25
CA ILE A 210 4.34 0.64 5.85
C ILE A 210 4.17 -0.75 6.48
N THR A 211 5.01 -1.72 6.12
CA THR A 211 4.99 -3.07 6.71
C THR A 211 6.14 -3.33 7.66
N SER A 212 6.98 -2.31 7.93
CA SER A 212 8.12 -2.44 8.81
C SER A 212 7.68 -2.84 10.23
N ARG A 213 8.40 -3.80 10.80
CA ARG A 213 8.26 -4.21 12.21
C ARG A 213 9.36 -3.66 13.11
N HIS A 214 10.31 -2.93 12.53
CA HIS A 214 11.44 -2.32 13.22
C HIS A 214 11.45 -0.81 12.97
N ALA A 215 11.50 -0.03 14.05
CA ALA A 215 11.50 1.43 13.97
C ALA A 215 12.65 1.99 13.13
N ILE A 216 13.82 1.32 13.16
CA ILE A 216 15.03 1.69 12.42
C ILE A 216 14.76 1.88 10.92
N LEU A 217 14.11 0.91 10.28
CA LEU A 217 13.76 0.98 8.86
C LEU A 217 12.70 2.05 8.57
N ALA A 218 11.72 2.21 9.45
CA ALA A 218 10.64 3.19 9.28
C ALA A 218 11.13 4.64 9.44
N LEU A 219 12.13 4.86 10.30
CA LEU A 219 12.74 6.16 10.57
C LEU A 219 13.88 6.51 9.61
N GLY A 220 14.21 5.62 8.67
CA GLY A 220 15.35 5.81 7.76
C GLY A 220 16.71 5.84 8.47
N LYS A 221 16.77 5.39 9.73
CA LYS A 221 18.02 5.30 10.49
C LYS A 221 18.77 4.07 10.00
N ASN A 222 19.82 4.25 9.21
CA ASN A 222 20.77 3.18 8.97
C ASN A 222 21.72 3.10 10.17
N PRO A 223 21.98 1.93 10.77
CA PRO A 223 23.01 1.80 11.82
C PRO A 223 24.38 2.32 11.38
N LYS A 224 24.67 2.28 10.07
CA LYS A 224 25.92 2.77 9.47
C LYS A 224 26.09 4.30 9.45
N ASN A 225 25.04 5.07 9.74
CA ASN A 225 25.10 6.54 9.72
C ASN A 225 25.20 7.17 11.13
N GLU A 226 25.14 6.37 12.20
CA GLU A 226 25.21 6.85 13.59
C GLU A 226 26.61 6.68 14.24
N GLU A 227 27.62 6.17 13.52
CA GLU A 227 29.03 6.10 13.98
C GLU A 227 29.93 7.25 13.44
N MET A 228 29.36 8.31 12.88
CA MET A 228 30.12 9.49 12.40
C MET A 228 29.74 10.81 13.09
N TYR A 229 29.49 10.77 14.41
CA TYR A 229 29.56 11.96 15.27
C TYR A 229 30.18 11.59 16.62
#